data_AF-A0A9P6MZE4-F1
#
_entry.id   AF-A0A9P6MZE4-F1
#
_cell.length_a   1.000
_cell.length_b   1.000
_cell.length_c   1.000
_cell.angle_alpha   90.00
_cell.angle_beta   90.00
_cell.angle_gamma   90.00
#
_symmetry.space_group_name_H-M   'P 1'
#
loop_
_entity.id
_entity.type
_entity.pdbx_description
1 polymer ?
#
loop_
_entity_poly.entity_id
_entity_poly.type
_entity_poly.pdbx_seq_one_letter_code
_entity_poly.pdbx_strand_id
1 'polypeptide(L)'
;MQNQQQLQQQLQLQLQQQQQQLQQQQLQQQQQFQQQQQQQQQQQLQQQHVLQQQQQQDWRSTLPTEERLLLIRRLSESLKALSPTITDPKILELAKTFENVTYQRSPNKVLVMLK
;
A
#
# COMPACT_ATOMS: atom_id res chain seq x y z
N MET A 1 -4.70 26.17 71.91
CA MET A 1 -5.45 25.49 70.83
C MET A 1 -5.33 26.16 69.46
N GLN A 2 -5.21 27.48 69.36
CA GLN A 2 -5.16 28.21 68.08
C GLN A 2 -4.00 27.80 67.15
N ASN A 3 -2.82 27.48 67.71
CA ASN A 3 -1.64 27.06 66.95
C ASN A 3 -1.80 25.67 66.29
N GLN A 4 -2.58 24.77 66.90
CA GLN A 4 -2.82 23.43 66.34
C GLN A 4 -3.76 23.49 65.12
N GLN A 5 -4.73 24.41 65.14
CA GLN A 5 -5.68 24.61 64.05
C GLN A 5 -5.00 25.24 62.82
N GLN A 6 -4.05 26.15 63.04
CA GLN A 6 -3.25 26.77 61.97
C GLN A 6 -2.34 25.75 61.27
N LEU A 7 -1.69 24.86 62.04
CA LEU A 7 -0.85 23.80 61.48
C LEU A 7 -1.67 22.81 60.64
N GLN A 8 -2.87 22.44 61.10
CA GLN A 8 -3.75 21.55 60.35
C GLN A 8 -4.20 22.16 59.02
N GLN A 9 -4.47 23.48 59.00
CA GLN A 9 -4.86 24.20 57.78
C GLN A 9 -3.68 24.31 56.79
N GLN A 10 -2.45 24.50 57.28
CA GLN A 10 -1.25 24.51 56.44
C GLN A 10 -0.96 23.14 55.81
N LEU A 11 -1.13 22.05 56.57
CA LEU A 11 -1.02 20.67 56.06
C LEU A 11 -2.04 20.38 54.96
N GLN A 12 -3.29 20.84 55.13
CA GLN A 12 -4.33 20.63 54.13
C GLN A 12 -4.03 21.36 52.82
N LEU A 13 -3.51 22.59 52.89
CA LEU A 13 -3.07 23.35 51.71
C LEU A 13 -1.88 22.66 51.00
N GLN A 14 -0.92 22.14 51.77
CA GLN A 14 0.24 21.45 51.20
C GLN A 14 -0.16 20.16 50.47
N LEU A 15 -1.08 19.38 51.06
CA LEU A 15 -1.65 18.18 50.43
C LEU A 15 -2.40 18.50 49.13
N GLN A 16 -3.17 19.58 49.12
CA GLN A 16 -3.91 20.01 47.93
C GLN A 16 -2.95 20.42 46.80
N GLN A 17 -1.88 21.16 47.12
CA GLN A 17 -0.89 21.57 46.14
C GLN A 17 -0.13 20.38 45.55
N GLN A 18 0.23 19.40 46.39
CA GLN A 18 0.90 18.19 45.93
C GLN A 18 0.02 17.35 44.98
N GLN A 19 -1.27 17.22 45.29
CA GLN A 19 -2.20 16.47 44.44
C GLN A 19 -2.37 17.12 43.06
N GLN A 20 -2.44 18.46 43.01
CA GLN A 20 -2.57 19.19 41.76
C GLN A 20 -1.32 19.05 40.87
N GLN A 21 -0.13 19.06 41.48
CA GLN A 21 1.13 18.88 40.75
C GLN A 21 1.24 17.47 40.14
N LEU A 22 0.82 16.44 40.88
CA LEU A 22 0.79 15.06 40.40
C LEU A 22 -0.15 14.89 39.20
N GLN A 23 -1.32 15.51 39.24
CA GLN A 23 -2.28 15.44 38.14
C GLN A 23 -1.74 16.12 36.87
N GLN A 24 -1.05 17.26 37.03
CA GLN A 24 -0.47 17.98 35.89
C GLN A 24 0.69 17.20 35.25
N GLN A 25 1.51 16.52 36.05
CA GLN A 25 2.60 15.69 35.54
C GLN A 25 2.08 14.47 34.76
N GLN A 26 0.98 13.86 35.19
CA GLN A 26 0.37 12.72 34.47
C GLN A 26 -0.20 13.14 33.11
N LEU A 27 -0.84 14.31 33.02
CA LEU A 27 -1.36 14.86 31.76
C LEU A 27 -0.24 15.16 30.76
N GLN A 28 0.89 15.71 31.23
CA GLN A 28 2.02 16.03 30.35
C GLN A 28 2.64 14.77 29.74
N GLN A 29 2.75 13.68 30.52
CA GLN A 29 3.29 12.42 30.04
C GLN A 29 2.36 11.75 29.00
N GLN A 30 1.04 11.87 29.17
CA GLN A 30 0.07 11.34 28.20
C GLN A 30 0.12 12.08 26.86
N GLN A 31 0.30 13.41 26.89
CA GLN A 31 0.38 14.22 25.67
C GLN A 31 1.65 13.89 24.84
N GLN A 32 2.76 13.59 25.52
CA GLN A 32 4.02 13.25 24.86
C GLN A 32 3.95 11.88 24.15
N PHE A 33 3.24 10.90 24.74
CA PHE A 33 3.05 9.59 24.11
C PHE A 33 2.19 9.67 22.85
N GLN A 34 1.17 10.54 22.86
CA GLN A 34 0.27 10.72 21.72
C GLN A 34 0.99 11.38 20.53
N GLN A 35 1.88 12.35 20.78
CA GLN A 35 2.71 12.93 19.72
C GLN A 35 3.70 11.93 19.11
N GLN A 36 4.29 11.06 19.94
CA GLN A 36 5.29 10.08 19.46
C GLN A 36 4.64 8.98 18.59
N GLN A 37 3.41 8.56 18.91
CA GLN A 37 2.69 7.59 18.09
C GLN A 37 2.30 8.15 16.71
N GLN A 38 1.99 9.45 16.62
CA GLN A 38 1.60 10.08 15.36
C GLN A 38 2.80 10.24 14.39
N GLN A 39 4.00 10.50 14.90
CA GLN A 39 5.21 10.56 14.07
C GLN A 39 5.60 9.20 13.49
N GLN A 40 5.41 8.11 14.24
CA GLN A 40 5.79 6.78 13.79
C GLN A 40 4.85 6.26 12.68
N GLN A 41 3.57 6.60 12.74
CA GLN A 41 2.60 6.20 11.71
C GLN A 41 2.82 6.94 10.39
N GLN A 42 3.31 8.19 10.42
CA GLN A 42 3.55 8.97 9.21
C GLN A 42 4.80 8.51 8.44
N GLN A 43 5.86 8.04 9.13
CA GLN A 43 7.04 7.47 8.46
C GLN A 43 6.78 6.10 7.82
N GLN A 44 5.85 5.30 8.37
CA GLN A 44 5.56 3.97 7.83
C GLN A 44 4.75 4.04 6.52
N LEU A 45 3.84 5.01 6.41
CA LEU A 45 3.06 5.24 5.18
C LEU A 45 3.94 5.77 4.03
N GLN A 46 4.94 6.60 4.32
CA GLN A 46 5.80 7.16 3.29
C GLN A 46 6.75 6.13 2.66
N GLN A 47 7.23 5.13 3.43
CA GLN A 47 8.04 4.04 2.86
C GLN A 47 7.23 3.06 2.00
N GLN A 48 5.95 2.80 2.31
CA GLN A 48 5.12 1.93 1.47
C GLN A 48 4.83 2.53 0.09
N HIS A 49 4.62 3.84 0.02
CA HIS A 49 4.33 4.51 -1.26
C HIS A 49 5.54 4.57 -2.20
N VAL A 50 6.76 4.66 -1.67
CA VAL A 50 7.99 4.70 -2.49
C VAL A 50 8.34 3.31 -3.05
N LEU A 51 8.16 2.24 -2.26
CA LEU A 51 8.38 0.86 -2.73
C LEU A 51 7.35 0.43 -3.79
N GLN A 52 6.10 0.90 -3.69
CA GLN A 52 5.07 0.57 -4.69
C GLN A 52 5.23 1.35 -6.00
N GLN A 53 5.80 2.57 -5.98
CA GLN A 53 6.11 3.30 -7.21
C GLN A 53 7.43 2.87 -7.88
N GLN A 54 8.43 2.37 -7.15
CA GLN A 54 9.69 1.92 -7.75
C GLN A 54 9.65 0.48 -8.32
N GLN A 55 8.72 -0.38 -7.90
CA GLN A 55 8.64 -1.76 -8.40
C GLN A 55 7.63 -2.01 -9.52
N GLN A 56 6.89 -0.99 -9.98
CA GLN A 56 6.28 -1.05 -11.30
C GLN A 56 7.27 -0.54 -12.34
N GLN A 57 8.39 -1.24 -12.51
CA GLN A 57 8.96 -1.29 -13.85
C GLN A 57 7.84 -1.86 -14.73
N ASP A 58 7.27 -1.00 -15.58
CA ASP A 58 6.25 -1.41 -16.53
C ASP A 58 6.87 -2.52 -17.38
N TRP A 59 6.56 -3.77 -17.07
CA TRP A 59 7.16 -4.94 -17.71
C TRP A 59 6.94 -4.94 -19.22
N ARG A 60 5.99 -4.12 -19.68
CA ARG A 60 5.72 -3.77 -21.07
C ARG A 60 6.91 -3.09 -21.74
N SER A 61 7.62 -2.21 -21.03
CA SER A 61 8.82 -1.52 -21.52
C SER A 61 10.00 -2.47 -21.73
N THR A 62 10.00 -3.62 -21.05
CA THR A 62 11.04 -4.66 -21.15
C THR A 62 10.60 -5.86 -21.97
N LEU A 63 9.37 -5.89 -22.50
CA LEU A 63 8.88 -6.99 -23.33
C LEU A 63 9.24 -6.76 -24.81
N PRO A 64 10.08 -7.63 -25.42
CA PRO A 64 10.39 -7.52 -26.84
C PRO A 64 9.15 -7.73 -27.71
N THR A 65 9.07 -6.96 -28.81
CA THR A 65 7.99 -7.13 -29.80
C THR A 65 7.95 -8.54 -30.39
N GLU A 66 9.11 -9.19 -30.56
CA GLU A 66 9.19 -10.55 -31.08
C GLU A 66 8.51 -11.58 -30.18
N GLU A 67 8.64 -11.44 -28.85
CA GLU A 67 7.94 -12.30 -27.88
C GLU A 67 6.42 -12.17 -28.03
N ARG A 68 5.91 -10.97 -28.29
CA ARG A 68 4.48 -10.73 -28.55
C ARG A 68 4.02 -11.37 -29.86
N LEU A 69 4.83 -11.28 -30.91
CA LEU A 69 4.53 -11.90 -32.20
C LEU A 69 4.48 -13.43 -32.12
N LEU A 70 5.36 -14.05 -31.33
CA LEU A 70 5.32 -15.49 -31.07
C LEU A 70 4.01 -15.89 -30.38
N LEU A 71 3.54 -15.09 -29.43
CA LEU A 71 2.26 -15.33 -28.76
C LEU A 71 1.08 -15.26 -29.74
N ILE A 72 1.05 -14.23 -30.59
CA ILE A 72 0.04 -14.05 -31.64
C ILE A 72 0.02 -15.23 -32.60
N ARG A 73 1.20 -15.75 -32.98
CA ARG A 73 1.30 -16.93 -33.85
C ARG A 73 0.71 -18.17 -33.19
N ARG A 74 1.07 -18.46 -31.94
CA ARG A 74 0.52 -19.61 -31.18
C ARG A 74 -0.99 -19.49 -31.04
N LEU A 75 -1.48 -18.32 -30.66
CA LEU A 75 -2.92 -18.03 -30.59
C LEU A 75 -3.60 -18.27 -31.94
N SER A 76 -2.99 -17.83 -33.03
CA SER A 76 -3.52 -18.04 -34.38
C SER A 76 -3.59 -19.53 -34.73
N GLU A 77 -2.55 -20.32 -34.43
CA GLU A 77 -2.53 -21.77 -34.65
C GLU A 77 -3.61 -22.48 -33.83
N SER A 78 -3.77 -22.13 -32.55
CA SER A 78 -4.84 -22.67 -31.71
C SER A 78 -6.24 -22.29 -32.22
N LEU A 79 -6.45 -21.03 -32.61
CA LEU A 79 -7.72 -20.57 -33.14
C LEU A 79 -8.07 -21.24 -34.48
N LYS A 80 -7.08 -21.49 -35.36
CA LYS A 80 -7.31 -22.27 -36.60
C LYS A 80 -7.79 -23.69 -36.30
N ALA A 81 -7.18 -24.35 -35.31
CA ALA A 81 -7.59 -25.70 -34.91
C ALA A 81 -9.01 -25.73 -34.33
N LEU A 82 -9.40 -24.70 -33.58
CA LEU A 82 -10.73 -24.59 -32.97
C LEU A 82 -11.81 -24.05 -33.91
N SER A 83 -11.43 -23.39 -35.00
CA SER A 83 -12.35 -22.68 -35.90
C SER A 83 -11.96 -22.88 -37.36
N PRO A 84 -12.07 -24.12 -37.89
CA PRO A 84 -11.61 -24.47 -39.25
C PRO A 84 -12.38 -23.75 -40.37
N THR A 85 -13.54 -23.17 -40.06
CA THR A 85 -14.39 -22.44 -41.02
C THR A 85 -14.06 -20.95 -41.12
N ILE A 86 -13.24 -20.42 -40.21
CA ILE A 86 -12.86 -19.02 -40.20
C ILE A 86 -11.61 -18.83 -41.05
N THR A 87 -11.60 -17.77 -41.86
CA THR A 87 -10.48 -17.48 -42.75
C THR A 87 -9.25 -17.02 -41.97
N ASP A 88 -8.07 -17.37 -42.49
CA ASP A 88 -6.77 -17.02 -41.91
C ASP A 88 -6.60 -15.53 -41.54
N PRO A 89 -7.01 -14.55 -42.38
CA PRO A 89 -6.93 -13.14 -42.01
C PRO A 89 -7.76 -12.80 -40.78
N LYS A 90 -8.96 -13.40 -40.64
CA LYS A 90 -9.84 -13.16 -39.51
C LYS A 90 -9.31 -13.81 -38.23
N ILE A 91 -8.73 -15.01 -38.34
CA ILE A 91 -8.04 -15.65 -37.21
C ILE A 91 -6.90 -14.77 -36.70
N LEU A 92 -6.07 -14.23 -37.60
CA LEU A 92 -4.96 -13.37 -37.23
C LEU A 92 -5.43 -12.08 -36.53
N GLU A 93 -6.52 -11.46 -37.01
CA GLU A 93 -7.13 -10.29 -36.39
C GLU A 93 -7.62 -10.58 -34.96
N LEU A 94 -8.28 -11.72 -34.77
CA LEU A 94 -8.75 -12.18 -33.46
C LEU A 94 -7.59 -12.45 -32.51
N ALA A 95 -6.54 -13.13 -32.97
CA ALA A 95 -5.34 -13.40 -32.19
C ALA A 95 -4.64 -12.10 -31.72
N LYS A 96 -4.50 -11.11 -32.62
CA LYS A 96 -3.96 -9.79 -32.28
C LYS A 96 -4.82 -9.07 -31.23
N THR A 97 -6.14 -9.12 -31.40
CA THR A 97 -7.08 -8.49 -30.45
C THR A 97 -6.97 -9.12 -29.07
N PHE A 98 -6.94 -10.45 -29.01
CA PHE A 98 -6.82 -11.20 -27.76
C PHE A 98 -5.50 -10.90 -27.04
N GLU A 99 -4.39 -10.94 -27.78
CA GLU A 99 -3.08 -10.62 -27.23
C GLU A 99 -3.04 -9.17 -26.71
N ASN A 100 -3.56 -8.20 -27.48
CA ASN A 100 -3.53 -6.80 -27.08
C ASN A 100 -4.37 -6.55 -25.82
N VAL A 101 -5.56 -7.13 -25.71
CA VAL A 101 -6.40 -7.03 -24.51
C VAL A 101 -5.67 -7.63 -23.30
N THR A 102 -5.05 -8.80 -23.48
CA THR A 102 -4.30 -9.48 -22.41
C THR A 102 -3.07 -8.68 -22.01
N TYR A 103 -2.34 -8.10 -22.96
CA TYR A 103 -1.19 -7.25 -22.74
C TYR A 103 -1.55 -5.97 -21.97
N GLN A 104 -2.67 -5.32 -22.31
CA GLN A 104 -3.12 -4.09 -21.64
C GLN A 104 -3.66 -4.33 -20.23
N ARG A 105 -4.34 -5.46 -19.99
CA ARG A 105 -5.01 -5.73 -18.72
C ARG A 105 -4.16 -6.50 -17.71
N SER A 106 -3.09 -7.15 -18.14
CA SER A 106 -2.28 -7.97 -17.25
C SER A 106 -1.43 -7.12 -16.28
N PRO A 107 -1.47 -7.41 -14.96
CA PRO A 107 -0.66 -6.69 -13.98
C PRO A 107 0.83 -7.09 -14.02
N ASN A 108 1.19 -8.23 -14.62
CA ASN A 108 2.58 -8.70 -14.72
C ASN A 108 2.84 -9.50 -16.01
N LYS A 109 4.12 -9.63 -16.40
CA LYS A 109 4.58 -10.37 -17.60
C LYS A 109 4.21 -11.85 -17.56
N VAL A 110 4.23 -12.47 -16.39
CA VAL A 110 4.00 -13.92 -16.23
C VAL A 110 2.61 -14.31 -16.74
N LEU A 111 1.60 -13.49 -16.47
CA LEU A 111 0.22 -13.75 -16.92
C LEU A 111 0.04 -13.65 -18.45
N VAL A 112 0.86 -12.83 -19.13
CA VAL A 112 0.85 -12.72 -20.60
C VAL A 112 1.62 -13.85 -21.26
N MET A 113 2.69 -14.32 -20.61
CA MET A 113 3.68 -15.24 -21.18
C MET A 113 3.52 -16.69 -20.69
N LEU A 114 2.33 -17.08 -20.20
CA LEU A 114 2.06 -18.44 -19.76
C LEU A 114 2.46 -19.44 -20.88
N LYS A 115 3.44 -20.28 -20.57
CA LYS A 115 4.04 -21.26 -21.49
C LYS A 115 3.20 -22.51 -21.59
#